data_AF-A0A2N4YG12-F1
#
_entry.id   AF-A0A2N4YG12-F1
#
_cell.length_a   1.000
_cell.length_b   1.000
_cell.length_c   1.000
_cell.angle_alpha   90.00
_cell.angle_beta   90.00
_cell.angle_gamma   90.00
#
_symmetry.space_group_name_H-M   'P 1'
#
loop_
_entity.id
_entity.type
_entity.pdbx_description
1 polymer ?
#
loop_
_entity_poly.entity_id
_entity_poly.type
_entity_poly.pdbx_seq_one_letter_code
_entity_poly.pdbx_strand_id
1 'polypeptide(L)' 'MTKRSQKTTGEMISTIVFAGAGFFLMLGALDESLTVGERLALGFGALGGFAAAGRFLIAALWARWR' A
#
# COMPACT_ATOMS: atom_id res chain seq x y z
N MET A 1 -20.92 16.11 14.38
CA MET A 1 -20.06 15.31 13.47
C MET A 1 -19.39 14.21 14.27
N THR A 2 -19.95 13.00 14.22
CA THR A 2 -19.58 11.86 15.07
C THR A 2 -18.32 11.16 14.55
N LYS A 3 -17.35 10.94 15.45
CA LYS A 3 -16.01 10.34 15.24
C LYS A 3 -15.94 9.03 14.43
N ARG A 4 -17.06 8.37 14.12
CA ARG A 4 -17.10 7.16 13.26
C ARG A 4 -16.71 7.44 11.79
N SER A 5 -17.03 8.62 11.25
CA SER A 5 -16.74 8.94 9.84
C SER A 5 -15.28 9.26 9.57
N GLN A 6 -14.51 9.72 10.56
CA GLN A 6 -13.10 10.04 10.36
C GLN A 6 -12.22 8.80 10.27
N LYS A 7 -12.62 7.71 10.94
CA LYS A 7 -11.85 6.46 10.96
C LYS A 7 -11.73 5.86 9.55
N THR A 8 -12.80 5.93 8.76
CA THR A 8 -12.87 5.39 7.39
C THR A 8 -12.12 6.24 6.36
N THR A 9 -12.17 7.57 6.46
CA THR A 9 -11.49 8.45 5.49
C THR A 9 -9.97 8.35 5.61
N GLY A 10 -9.44 8.31 6.83
CA GLY A 10 -8.00 8.15 7.06
C GLY A 10 -7.46 6.80 6.56
N GLU A 11 -8.22 5.72 6.78
CA GLU A 11 -7.89 4.37 6.29
C GLU A 11 -7.89 4.31 4.76
N MET A 12 -8.87 4.96 4.11
CA MET A 12 -8.97 5.03 2.65
C MET A 12 -7.81 5.81 2.03
N ILE A 13 -7.48 7.00 2.56
CA ILE A 13 -6.33 7.79 2.10
C ILE A 13 -5.04 6.99 2.28
N SER A 14 -4.84 6.37 3.45
CA SER A 14 -3.66 5.55 3.72
C SER A 14 -3.55 4.40 2.74
N THR A 15 -4.65 3.70 2.45
CA THR A 15 -4.69 2.60 1.48
C THR A 15 -4.25 3.07 0.09
N ILE A 16 -4.77 4.20 -0.38
CA ILE A 16 -4.40 4.77 -1.68
C ILE A 16 -2.92 5.16 -1.71
N VAL A 17 -2.42 5.79 -0.65
CA VAL A 17 -1.01 6.20 -0.56
C VAL A 17 -0.09 4.98 -0.56
N PHE A 18 -0.37 3.96 0.25
CA PHE A 18 0.46 2.76 0.32
C PHE A 18 0.39 1.93 -0.97
N ALA A 19 -0.79 1.78 -1.57
CA ALA A 19 -0.95 1.09 -2.84
C ALA A 19 -0.27 1.86 -3.99
N GLY A 20 -0.42 3.18 -4.01
CA GLY A 20 0.22 4.06 -5.01
C GLY A 20 1.74 4.07 -4.88
N ALA A 21 2.26 4.16 -3.66
CA ALA A 21 3.69 4.05 -3.40
C ALA A 21 4.22 2.67 -3.80
N GLY A 22 3.50 1.59 -3.47
CA GLY A 22 3.85 0.23 -3.89
C GLY A 22 3.94 0.10 -5.41
N PHE A 23 2.93 0.63 -6.12
CA PHE A 23 2.90 0.63 -7.58
C PHE A 23 4.03 1.47 -8.20
N PHE A 24 4.31 2.65 -7.64
CA PHE A 24 5.40 3.51 -8.12
C PHE A 24 6.77 2.84 -7.97
N LEU A 25 7.03 2.21 -6.82
CA LEU A 25 8.27 1.46 -6.60
C LEU A 25 8.37 0.23 -7.52
N MET A 26 7.25 -0.45 -7.78
CA MET A 26 7.19 -1.56 -8.74
C MET A 26 7.56 -1.10 -10.15
N LEU A 27 7.04 0.05 -10.61
CA LEU A 27 7.41 0.63 -11.90
C LEU A 27 8.89 1.01 -11.95
N GLY A 28 9.42 1.61 -10.88
CA GLY A 28 10.86 1.92 -10.78
C GLY A 28 11.73 0.66 -10.86
N ALA A 29 11.28 -0.46 -10.29
CA ALA A 29 12.01 -1.73 -10.36
C ALA A 29 12.13 -2.33 -11.78
N LEU A 30 11.32 -1.85 -12.74
CA LEU A 30 11.38 -2.28 -14.14
C LEU A 30 12.47 -1.53 -14.94
N ASP A 31 13.08 -0.48 -14.39
CA ASP A 31 14.15 0.27 -15.05
C ASP A 31 15.41 -0.60 -15.27
N GLU A 32 15.82 -0.77 -16.53
CA GLU A 32 16.96 -1.60 -16.96
C GLU A 32 18.32 -0.99 -16.66
N SER A 33 18.37 0.31 -16.32
CA SER A 33 19.60 0.97 -15.89
C SER A 33 20.01 0.64 -14.45
N LEU A 34 19.10 0.05 -13.66
CA LEU A 34 19.34 -0.30 -12.28
C LEU A 34 20.15 -1.59 -12.13
N THR A 35 20.99 -1.62 -11.10
CA THR A 35 21.63 -2.86 -10.66
C THR A 35 20.60 -3.85 -10.11
N VAL A 36 20.96 -5.13 -10.08
CA VAL A 36 20.11 -6.19 -9.49
C VAL A 36 19.76 -5.86 -8.03
N GLY A 37 20.70 -5.32 -7.26
CA GLY A 37 20.47 -4.94 -5.87
C GLY A 37 19.42 -3.83 -5.71
N GLU A 38 19.50 -2.79 -6.53
CA GLU A 38 18.53 -1.68 -6.52
C GLU A 38 17.14 -2.14 -6.95
N ARG A 39 17.05 -2.97 -8.00
CA ARG A 39 15.78 -3.58 -8.43
C ARG A 39 15.13 -4.40 -7.33
N LEU A 40 15.92 -5.21 -6.62
CA LEU A 40 15.42 -5.99 -5.49
C LEU A 40 14.96 -5.08 -4.34
N ALA A 41 15.73 -4.04 -4.01
CA ALA A 41 15.34 -3.09 -2.96
C ALA A 41 14.02 -2.38 -3.27
N LEU A 42 13.83 -1.93 -4.51
CA LEU A 42 12.57 -1.35 -4.99
C LEU A 42 11.44 -2.37 -4.97
N GLY A 43 11.69 -3.60 -5.42
CA GLY A 43 10.72 -4.69 -5.39
C GLY A 43 10.24 -5.02 -3.96
N PHE A 44 11.15 -5.13 -2.99
CA PHE A 44 10.80 -5.33 -1.58
C PHE A 44 10.04 -4.13 -1.02
N GLY A 45 10.43 -2.90 -1.37
CA GLY A 45 9.68 -1.69 -1.00
C GLY A 45 8.26 -1.70 -1.57
N ALA A 46 8.10 -2.11 -2.83
CA ALA A 46 6.81 -2.24 -3.50
C ALA A 46 5.89 -3.23 -2.77
N LEU A 47 6.41 -4.42 -2.44
CA LEU A 47 5.70 -5.44 -1.66
C LEU A 47 5.30 -4.92 -0.28
N GLY A 48 6.17 -4.18 0.40
CA GLY A 48 5.86 -3.53 1.68
C GLY A 48 4.70 -2.53 1.57
N GLY A 49 4.69 -1.71 0.52
CA GLY A 49 3.59 -0.79 0.21
C GLY A 49 2.26 -1.51 -0.01
N PHE A 50 2.26 -2.58 -0.82
CA PHE A 50 1.05 -3.38 -1.05
C PHE A 50 0.57 -4.12 0.20
N ALA A 51 1.48 -4.66 1.01
CA ALA A 51 1.13 -5.31 2.27
C ALA A 51 0.50 -4.33 3.27
N ALA A 52 1.03 -3.11 3.37
CA ALA A 52 0.46 -2.05 4.19
C ALA A 52 -0.95 -1.66 3.72
N ALA A 53 -1.17 -1.52 2.42
CA ALA A 53 -2.49 -1.28 1.84
C ALA A 53 -3.47 -2.44 2.10
N GLY A 54 -3.01 -3.69 1.93
CA GLY A 54 -3.80 -4.90 2.15
C GLY A 54 -4.31 -5.04 3.59
N ARG A 55 -3.54 -4.56 4.58
CA ARG A 55 -3.97 -4.56 6.00
C ARG A 55 -5.28 -3.82 6.22
N PHE A 56 -5.48 -2.69 5.54
CA PHE A 56 -6.72 -1.91 5.63
C PHE A 56 -7.89 -2.61 4.95
N LEU A 57 -7.65 -3.29 3.83
CA LEU A 57 -8.66 -4.09 3.14
C LEU A 57 -9.13 -5.26 4.02
N ILE A 58 -8.20 -5.97 4.66
CA ILE A 58 -8.50 -7.07 5.59
C ILE A 58 -9.33 -6.55 6.77
N ALA A 59 -8.95 -5.40 7.34
CA ALA A 59 -9.71 -4.78 8.43
C ALA A 59 -11.15 -4.40 8.00
N ALA A 60 -11.32 -3.87 6.79
CA ALA A 60 -12.63 -3.54 6.24
C ALA A 60 -13.50 -4.78 5.98
N LEU A 61 -12.90 -5.85 5.43
CA LEU A 61 -13.58 -7.12 5.21
C LEU A 61 -14.00 -7.77 6.53
N TRP A 62 -13.10 -7.79 7.51
CA TRP A 62 -13.39 -8.33 8.84
C TRP A 62 -14.50 -7.55 9.55
N ALA A 63 -14.51 -6.22 9.42
CA ALA A 63 -15.57 -5.38 9.98
C ALA A 63 -16.94 -5.62 9.32
N ARG A 64 -16.97 -6.07 8.06
CA ARG A 64 -18.21 -6.41 7.33
C ARG A 64 -18.77 -7.79 7.73
N TRP A 65 -17.94 -8.69 8.25
CA TRP A 65 -18.31 -10.05 8.65
C TRP A 65 -18.77 -10.15 10.11
N ARG A 66 -18.74 -9.04 10.86
CA ARG A 66 -19.12 -8.97 12.27
C ARG A 66 -20.37 -8.11 12.43
#